data_AF-A0A7K0DH60-F1
#
_entry.id   AF-A0A7K0DH60-F1
#
_cell.length_a   1.000
_cell.length_b   1.000
_cell.length_c   1.000
_cell.angle_alpha   90.00
_cell.angle_beta   90.00
_cell.angle_gamma   90.00
#
_symmetry.space_group_name_H-M   'P 1'
#
loop_
_entity.id
_entity.type
_entity.pdbx_description
1 polymer ?
#
loop_
_entity_poly.entity_id
_entity_poly.type
_entity_poly.pdbx_seq_one_letter_code
_entity_poly.pdbx_strand_id
1 'polypeptide(L)'
;MAATGRGDDPYAVSPVQRAAEADAASAEGGAARRAYDSPVRRERAAQTRDRILTAGSELVHGLTAWDWRGLTFRAVAERAGVSERTVYRHFPSEHELHEAIMRRLGEESGVTYSGLALTDLAPVTARILAHLPSYAVRHWTVERPQEPALAAVDTNRREALIAAVAAEATGWPEERRRMAVAILDLLWDPGTFERLTALWKLDSDQAGRALTWAVDVIAAAVRNGVAPPGGPDPATGTGARRSPDSEPPAR
;
A
#
# COMPACT_ATOMS: atom_id res chain seq x y z
N MET A 1 16.90 6.56 -46.24
CA MET A 1 17.74 6.39 -45.03
C MET A 1 16.92 6.84 -43.83
N ALA A 2 16.45 5.89 -43.03
CA ALA A 2 15.64 6.12 -41.85
C ALA A 2 16.54 6.36 -40.62
N ALA A 3 16.24 7.39 -39.85
CA ALA A 3 16.80 7.62 -38.52
C ALA A 3 15.64 7.50 -37.50
N THR A 4 15.59 6.37 -36.80
CA THR A 4 14.63 6.12 -35.71
C THR A 4 15.17 6.72 -34.42
N GLY A 5 14.43 7.69 -33.87
CA GLY A 5 14.65 8.25 -32.54
C GLY A 5 14.39 7.20 -31.45
N ARG A 6 15.36 7.06 -30.55
CA ARG A 6 15.26 6.26 -29.33
C ARG A 6 14.51 7.12 -28.30
N GLY A 7 13.23 6.80 -28.07
CA GLY A 7 12.45 7.38 -26.98
C GLY A 7 12.94 6.82 -25.65
N ASP A 8 13.37 7.70 -24.75
CA ASP A 8 13.56 7.37 -23.34
C ASP A 8 12.18 7.15 -22.72
N ASP A 9 11.90 5.91 -22.35
CA ASP A 9 10.69 5.53 -21.63
C ASP A 9 10.89 5.85 -20.13
N PRO A 10 10.17 6.83 -19.56
CA PRO A 10 10.31 7.21 -18.16
C PRO A 10 9.78 6.16 -17.17
N TYR A 11 9.23 5.05 -17.66
CA TYR A 11 8.72 3.93 -16.86
C TYR A 11 9.36 2.57 -17.21
N ALA A 12 10.52 2.58 -17.87
CA ALA A 12 11.24 1.37 -18.23
C ALA A 12 11.50 0.47 -17.00
N VAL A 13 11.03 -0.78 -17.12
CA VAL A 13 11.17 -1.87 -16.15
C VAL A 13 12.61 -2.01 -15.63
N SER A 14 12.69 -2.23 -14.32
CA SER A 14 13.91 -2.24 -13.50
C SER A 14 15.06 -3.08 -14.10
N PRO A 15 16.34 -2.64 -13.99
CA PRO A 15 17.53 -3.34 -14.49
C PRO A 15 17.68 -4.79 -14.00
N VAL A 16 16.90 -5.18 -12.99
CA VAL A 16 16.91 -6.49 -12.32
C VAL A 16 16.52 -7.64 -13.26
N GLN A 17 15.68 -7.41 -14.29
CA GLN A 17 15.28 -8.47 -15.22
C GLN A 17 16.31 -8.76 -16.32
N ARG A 18 17.09 -7.75 -16.76
CA ARG A 18 18.14 -7.95 -17.78
C ARG A 18 19.38 -8.67 -17.25
N ALA A 19 19.65 -8.58 -15.95
CA ALA A 19 20.73 -9.33 -15.32
C ALA A 19 20.42 -10.84 -15.21
N ALA A 20 19.13 -11.20 -15.08
CA ALA A 20 18.70 -12.59 -14.93
C ALA A 20 18.86 -13.42 -16.23
N GLU A 21 18.77 -12.80 -17.41
CA GLU A 21 18.95 -13.50 -18.69
C GLU A 21 20.42 -13.67 -19.09
N ALA A 22 21.31 -12.79 -18.61
CA ALA A 22 22.74 -12.88 -18.90
C ALA A 22 23.47 -13.95 -18.05
N ASP A 23 22.99 -14.22 -16.83
CA ASP A 23 23.55 -15.25 -15.94
C ASP A 23 23.20 -16.68 -16.38
N ALA A 24 22.10 -16.86 -17.12
CA ALA A 24 21.69 -18.17 -17.63
C ALA A 24 22.63 -18.73 -18.71
N ALA A 25 23.35 -17.87 -19.45
CA ALA A 25 24.23 -18.28 -20.54
C ALA A 25 25.66 -18.69 -20.09
N SER A 26 26.05 -18.41 -18.83
CA SER A 26 27.42 -18.65 -18.35
C SER A 26 27.59 -19.95 -17.55
N ALA A 27 26.52 -20.74 -17.37
CA ALA A 27 26.49 -21.88 -16.45
C ALA A 27 26.82 -23.27 -17.06
N GLU A 28 27.28 -23.36 -18.32
CA GLU A 28 27.53 -24.65 -18.99
C GLU A 28 28.97 -25.19 -18.97
N GLY A 29 29.93 -24.56 -18.27
CA GLY A 29 31.35 -24.97 -18.33
C GLY A 29 32.05 -25.10 -16.98
N GLY A 30 31.86 -26.20 -16.26
CA GLY A 30 32.67 -26.48 -15.05
C GLY A 30 32.32 -27.75 -14.31
N ALA A 31 32.96 -28.87 -14.68
CA ALA A 31 32.74 -30.18 -14.09
C ALA A 31 33.11 -30.27 -12.60
N ALA A 32 32.14 -30.79 -11.83
CA ALA A 32 32.29 -31.72 -10.70
C ALA A 32 33.19 -31.33 -9.51
N ARG A 33 32.61 -30.61 -8.55
CA ARG A 33 32.84 -30.90 -7.11
C ARG A 33 31.54 -31.42 -6.50
N ARG A 34 31.58 -32.71 -6.12
CA ARG A 34 30.51 -33.51 -5.50
C ARG A 34 29.56 -32.70 -4.59
N ALA A 35 28.31 -32.61 -5.03
CA ALA A 35 27.20 -32.01 -4.29
C ALA A 35 26.85 -32.85 -3.06
N TYR A 36 27.36 -32.46 -1.89
CA TYR A 36 26.77 -32.79 -0.60
C TYR A 36 25.81 -31.65 -0.21
N ASP A 37 24.84 -31.37 -1.08
CA ASP A 37 23.74 -30.47 -0.79
C ASP A 37 22.49 -31.30 -0.57
N SER A 38 22.35 -31.79 0.66
CA SER A 38 21.25 -32.66 1.07
C SER A 38 19.91 -31.93 0.92
N PRO A 39 18.88 -32.54 0.29
CA PRO A 39 17.53 -31.97 0.20
C PRO A 39 17.00 -31.49 1.56
N VAL A 40 17.36 -32.20 2.63
CA VAL A 40 17.01 -31.89 4.03
C VAL A 40 17.64 -30.56 4.49
N ARG A 41 18.84 -30.21 4.02
CA ARG A 41 19.45 -28.91 4.34
C ARG A 41 18.77 -27.76 3.62
N ARG A 42 18.38 -27.94 2.36
CA ARG A 42 17.61 -26.95 1.61
C ARG A 42 16.24 -26.71 2.23
N GLU A 43 15.55 -27.78 2.61
CA GLU A 43 14.26 -27.70 3.30
C GLU A 43 14.37 -26.98 4.64
N ARG A 44 15.36 -27.33 5.47
CA ARG A 44 15.61 -26.63 6.74
C ARG A 44 15.98 -25.16 6.54
N ALA A 45 16.74 -24.84 5.49
CA ALA A 45 17.07 -23.46 5.16
C ALA A 45 15.82 -22.66 4.75
N ALA A 46 14.93 -23.25 3.94
CA ALA A 46 13.66 -22.65 3.55
C ALA A 46 12.74 -22.44 4.77
N GLN A 47 12.61 -23.43 5.64
CA GLN A 47 11.83 -23.31 6.89
C GLN A 47 12.38 -22.22 7.81
N THR A 48 13.71 -22.09 7.90
CA THR A 48 14.34 -21.02 8.70
C THR A 48 14.07 -19.65 8.08
N ARG A 49 14.17 -19.53 6.75
CA ARG A 49 13.86 -18.29 6.03
C ARG A 49 12.40 -17.90 6.23
N ASP A 50 11.48 -18.85 6.13
CA ASP A 50 10.06 -18.61 6.36
C ASP A 50 9.79 -18.12 7.79
N ARG A 51 10.36 -18.77 8.81
CA ARG A 51 10.25 -18.30 10.21
C ARG A 51 10.75 -16.87 10.42
N ILE A 52 11.86 -16.51 9.77
CA ILE A 52 12.41 -15.14 9.84
C ILE A 52 11.42 -14.15 9.22
N LEU A 53 10.83 -14.48 8.08
CA LEU A 53 9.84 -13.63 7.42
C LEU A 53 8.53 -13.55 8.21
N THR A 54 8.06 -14.63 8.81
CA THR A 54 6.87 -14.63 9.69
C THR A 54 7.09 -13.69 10.86
N ALA A 55 8.22 -13.81 11.56
CA ALA A 55 8.57 -12.93 12.66
C ALA A 55 8.71 -11.47 12.21
N GLY A 56 9.27 -11.24 11.02
CA GLY A 56 9.34 -9.92 10.40
C GLY A 56 7.96 -9.31 10.17
N SER A 57 7.05 -10.03 9.51
CA SER A 57 5.66 -9.60 9.32
C SER A 57 4.97 -9.31 10.64
N GLU A 58 5.09 -10.19 11.64
CA GLU A 58 4.50 -10.00 12.96
C GLU A 58 5.05 -8.79 13.72
N LEU A 59 6.34 -8.48 13.58
CA LEU A 59 6.90 -7.23 14.13
C LEU A 59 6.24 -6.02 13.47
N VAL A 60 6.09 -6.04 12.15
CA VAL A 60 5.43 -4.96 11.39
C VAL A 60 3.97 -4.81 11.78
N HIS A 61 3.22 -5.90 11.99
CA HIS A 61 1.86 -5.88 12.53
C HIS A 61 1.79 -5.26 13.94
N GLY A 62 2.86 -5.37 14.72
CA GLY A 62 2.99 -4.75 16.04
C GLY A 62 3.52 -3.31 16.04
N LEU A 63 4.00 -2.81 14.90
CA LEU A 63 4.51 -1.44 14.80
C LEU A 63 3.36 -0.43 14.90
N THR A 64 3.67 0.67 15.58
CA THR A 64 2.71 1.72 15.91
C THR A 64 2.63 2.81 14.83
N ALA A 65 3.58 2.80 13.89
CA ALA A 65 3.68 3.66 12.72
C ALA A 65 4.42 2.92 11.59
N TRP A 66 4.42 3.47 10.37
CA TRP A 66 5.35 3.09 9.29
C TRP A 66 6.80 3.54 9.60
N ASP A 67 7.25 3.38 10.85
CA ASP A 67 8.63 3.64 11.27
C ASP A 67 9.38 2.30 11.38
N TRP A 68 10.09 1.98 10.29
CA TRP A 68 10.84 0.74 10.13
C TRP A 68 12.18 0.73 10.87
N ARG A 69 12.54 1.82 11.59
CA ARG A 69 13.77 1.88 12.39
C ARG A 69 13.85 0.80 13.47
N GLY A 70 12.69 0.30 13.94
CA GLY A 70 12.61 -0.81 14.88
C GLY A 70 12.82 -2.19 14.25
N LEU A 71 12.69 -2.32 12.92
CA LEU A 71 12.80 -3.59 12.20
C LEU A 71 14.26 -3.92 11.88
N THR A 72 15.03 -4.17 12.92
CA THR A 72 16.46 -4.53 12.81
C THR A 72 16.66 -6.04 12.73
N PHE A 73 17.82 -6.47 12.24
CA PHE A 73 18.21 -7.89 12.27
C PHE A 73 18.13 -8.50 13.67
N ARG A 74 18.51 -7.73 14.69
CA ARG A 74 18.42 -8.14 16.09
C ARG A 74 16.96 -8.38 16.51
N ALA A 75 16.06 -7.44 16.24
CA ALA A 75 14.65 -7.55 16.61
C ALA A 75 13.98 -8.76 15.93
N VAL A 76 14.25 -8.96 14.63
CA VAL A 76 13.72 -10.09 13.87
C VAL A 76 14.30 -11.43 14.36
N ALA A 77 15.59 -11.48 14.67
CA ALA A 77 16.25 -12.68 15.19
C ALA A 77 15.67 -13.11 16.55
N GLU A 78 15.50 -12.14 17.47
CA GLU A 78 14.90 -12.35 18.78
C GLU A 78 13.49 -12.94 18.65
N ARG A 79 12.64 -12.32 17.82
CA ARG A 79 11.27 -12.80 17.62
C ARG A 79 11.19 -14.14 16.90
N ALA A 80 12.04 -14.37 15.90
CA ALA A 80 12.09 -15.65 15.19
C ALA A 80 12.71 -16.79 16.03
N GLY A 81 13.30 -16.48 17.19
CA GLY A 81 14.02 -17.45 18.02
C GLY A 81 15.26 -18.01 17.32
N VAL A 82 15.97 -17.18 16.57
CA VAL A 82 17.21 -17.54 15.84
C VAL A 82 18.35 -16.57 16.20
N SER A 83 19.59 -16.92 15.86
CA SER A 83 20.71 -15.99 16.03
C SER A 83 20.74 -14.92 14.93
N GLU A 84 21.26 -13.73 15.24
CA GLU A 84 21.45 -12.66 14.26
C GLU A 84 22.32 -13.10 13.06
N ARG A 85 23.37 -13.90 13.31
CA ARG A 85 24.19 -14.53 12.27
C ARG A 85 23.37 -15.43 11.33
N THR A 86 22.28 -16.04 11.83
CA THR A 86 21.37 -16.82 11.00
C THR A 86 20.52 -15.94 10.10
N VAL A 87 20.06 -14.78 10.59
CA VAL A 87 19.36 -13.78 9.77
C VAL A 87 20.30 -13.24 8.69
N TYR A 88 21.52 -12.82 9.05
CA TYR A 88 22.53 -12.34 8.10
C TYR A 88 22.87 -13.35 7.01
N ARG A 89 22.88 -14.66 7.33
CA ARG A 89 23.13 -15.73 6.35
C ARG A 89 22.01 -15.84 5.30
N HIS A 90 20.79 -15.49 5.65
CA HIS A 90 19.61 -15.58 4.76
C HIS A 90 19.28 -14.25 4.08
N PHE A 91 19.70 -13.13 4.68
CA PHE A 91 19.48 -11.77 4.22
C PHE A 91 20.78 -10.97 4.34
N PRO A 92 21.49 -10.73 3.22
CA PRO A 92 22.75 -9.98 3.19
C PRO A 92 22.68 -8.55 3.74
N SER A 93 21.50 -7.92 3.68
CA SER A 93 21.28 -6.54 4.14
C SER A 93 19.90 -6.34 4.78
N GLU A 94 19.76 -5.32 5.64
CA GLU A 94 18.46 -4.92 6.19
C GLU A 94 17.48 -4.52 5.08
N HIS A 95 17.98 -3.90 4.01
CA HIS A 95 17.18 -3.55 2.85
C HIS A 95 16.54 -4.80 2.20
N GLU A 96 17.31 -5.86 1.96
CA GLU A 96 16.80 -7.11 1.39
C GLU A 96 15.83 -7.84 2.33
N LEU A 97 16.05 -7.76 3.65
CA LEU A 97 15.10 -8.28 4.63
C LEU A 97 13.79 -7.49 4.59
N HIS A 98 13.86 -6.15 4.56
CA HIS A 98 12.68 -5.28 4.49
C HIS A 98 11.91 -5.53 3.20
N GLU A 99 12.60 -5.63 2.06
CA GLU A 99 11.97 -5.93 0.77
C GLU A 99 11.25 -7.29 0.78
N ALA A 100 11.89 -8.32 1.35
CA ALA A 100 11.29 -9.64 1.45
C ALA A 100 10.09 -9.67 2.41
N ILE A 101 10.13 -8.92 3.51
CA ILE A 101 8.99 -8.75 4.42
C ILE A 101 7.86 -7.99 3.72
N MET A 102 8.17 -6.90 3.01
CA MET A 102 7.17 -6.15 2.23
C MET A 102 6.47 -7.01 1.18
N ARG A 103 7.22 -7.88 0.50
CA ARG A 103 6.67 -8.83 -0.46
C ARG A 103 5.72 -9.81 0.21
N ARG A 104 6.11 -10.37 1.36
CA ARG A 104 5.26 -11.27 2.15
C ARG A 104 3.99 -10.58 2.63
N LEU A 105 4.07 -9.34 3.10
CA LEU A 105 2.89 -8.54 3.47
C LEU A 105 1.98 -8.27 2.25
N GLY A 106 2.57 -8.07 1.08
CA GLY A 106 1.85 -8.01 -0.20
C GLY A 106 1.12 -9.32 -0.53
N GLU A 107 1.79 -10.46 -0.35
CA GLU A 107 1.22 -11.80 -0.55
C GLU A 107 0.10 -12.10 0.46
N GLU A 108 0.28 -11.76 1.75
CA GLU A 108 -0.73 -11.90 2.82
C GLU A 108 -2.01 -11.10 2.50
N SER A 109 -1.86 -9.91 1.92
CA SER A 109 -2.99 -9.09 1.46
C SER A 109 -3.50 -9.46 0.07
N GLY A 110 -2.88 -10.44 -0.60
CA GLY A 110 -3.16 -10.88 -1.97
C GLY A 110 -2.79 -9.85 -3.06
N VAL A 111 -2.12 -8.76 -2.70
CA VAL A 111 -1.83 -7.63 -3.58
C VAL A 111 -0.66 -7.97 -4.49
N THR A 112 -0.92 -8.00 -5.79
CA THR A 112 0.11 -8.17 -6.82
C THR A 112 0.01 -7.01 -7.81
N TYR A 113 1.13 -6.31 -8.02
CA TYR A 113 1.21 -5.14 -8.92
C TYR A 113 1.49 -5.51 -10.39
N SER A 114 1.86 -6.76 -10.68
CA SER A 114 2.15 -7.19 -12.06
C SER A 114 0.87 -7.26 -12.88
N GLY A 115 0.86 -6.59 -14.04
CA GLY A 115 -0.29 -6.59 -14.95
C GLY A 115 -1.46 -5.71 -14.52
N LEU A 116 -1.24 -4.75 -13.61
CA LEU A 116 -2.27 -3.86 -13.08
C LEU A 116 -2.90 -3.01 -14.21
N ALA A 117 -4.20 -3.21 -14.46
CA ALA A 117 -4.97 -2.34 -15.35
C ALA A 117 -5.65 -1.21 -14.59
N LEU A 118 -6.00 -0.12 -15.29
CA LEU A 118 -6.68 1.04 -14.69
C LEU A 118 -8.01 0.63 -14.02
N THR A 119 -8.71 -0.33 -14.61
CA THR A 119 -9.97 -0.90 -14.09
C THR A 119 -9.79 -1.61 -12.75
N ASP A 120 -8.58 -2.09 -12.47
CA ASP A 120 -8.28 -2.87 -11.27
C ASP A 120 -7.78 -1.99 -10.12
N LEU A 121 -7.53 -0.69 -10.37
CA LEU A 121 -7.00 0.21 -9.34
C LEU A 121 -7.91 0.32 -8.14
N ALA A 122 -9.22 0.50 -8.34
CA ALA A 122 -10.18 0.62 -7.25
C ALA A 122 -10.23 -0.65 -6.37
N PRO A 123 -10.46 -1.87 -6.91
CA PRO A 123 -10.49 -3.09 -6.09
C PRO A 123 -9.14 -3.41 -5.45
N VAL A 124 -8.03 -3.18 -6.14
CA VAL A 124 -6.68 -3.40 -5.58
C VAL A 124 -6.42 -2.42 -4.43
N THR A 125 -6.77 -1.15 -4.61
CA THR A 125 -6.64 -0.12 -3.56
C THR A 125 -7.49 -0.46 -2.35
N ALA A 126 -8.76 -0.85 -2.55
CA ALA A 126 -9.64 -1.25 -1.46
C ALA A 126 -9.06 -2.41 -0.65
N ARG A 127 -8.47 -3.40 -1.33
CA ARG A 127 -7.81 -4.52 -0.67
C ARG A 127 -6.56 -4.09 0.10
N ILE A 128 -5.69 -3.26 -0.48
CA ILE A 128 -4.50 -2.71 0.23
C ILE A 128 -4.96 -1.96 1.49
N LEU A 129 -5.88 -1.01 1.33
CA LEU A 129 -6.33 -0.15 2.42
C LEU A 129 -7.14 -0.91 3.48
N ALA A 130 -7.85 -2.00 3.13
CA ALA A 130 -8.55 -2.83 4.12
C ALA A 130 -7.59 -3.54 5.09
N HIS A 131 -6.35 -3.80 4.65
CA HIS A 131 -5.33 -4.39 5.51
C HIS A 131 -4.51 -3.31 6.23
N LEU A 132 -4.50 -2.04 5.79
CA LEU A 132 -3.76 -0.96 6.46
C LEU A 132 -4.10 -0.75 7.95
N PRO A 133 -5.37 -0.82 8.40
CA PRO A 133 -5.71 -0.69 9.82
C PRO A 133 -5.05 -1.73 10.72
N SER A 134 -4.76 -2.94 10.25
CA SER A 134 -4.03 -3.92 11.07
C SER A 134 -2.58 -3.51 11.34
N TYR A 135 -2.02 -2.60 10.53
CA TYR A 135 -0.63 -2.15 10.62
C TYR A 135 -0.42 -0.81 11.35
N ALA A 136 -1.46 -0.01 11.63
CA ALA A 136 -1.25 1.43 11.85
C ALA A 136 -2.17 2.15 12.86
N VAL A 137 -3.09 1.48 13.55
CA VAL A 137 -4.24 2.13 14.21
C VAL A 137 -3.92 3.07 15.39
N ARG A 138 -2.67 3.25 15.84
CA ARG A 138 -2.41 4.10 17.03
C ARG A 138 -1.69 5.44 16.85
N HIS A 139 -1.05 5.76 15.71
CA HIS A 139 -0.29 7.03 15.63
C HIS A 139 -0.37 7.80 14.30
N TRP A 140 -1.47 7.66 13.54
CA TRP A 140 -1.73 8.56 12.40
C TRP A 140 -2.10 9.99 12.79
N THR A 141 -1.91 10.39 14.06
CA THR A 141 -1.65 11.79 14.37
C THR A 141 -0.22 12.09 13.96
N VAL A 142 0.00 12.35 12.67
CA VAL A 142 1.16 13.14 12.28
C VAL A 142 0.91 14.53 12.84
N GLU A 143 1.30 14.74 14.10
CA GLU A 143 1.49 16.06 14.67
C GLU A 143 2.68 16.66 13.91
N ARG A 144 2.43 17.11 12.68
CA ARG A 144 3.37 17.99 12.00
C ARG A 144 3.37 19.26 12.85
N PRO A 145 4.53 19.71 13.37
CA PRO A 145 4.62 21.05 13.91
C PRO A 145 4.27 22.01 12.76
N GLN A 146 3.02 22.43 12.71
CA GLN A 146 2.60 23.46 11.78
C GLN A 146 2.82 24.79 12.48
N GLU A 147 3.60 25.66 11.84
CA GLU A 147 3.63 27.08 12.18
C GLU A 147 2.18 27.58 12.29
N PRO A 148 1.79 28.32 13.34
CA PRO A 148 0.39 28.69 13.59
C PRO A 148 -0.30 29.38 12.40
N ALA A 149 0.46 30.12 11.59
CA ALA A 149 -0.04 30.75 10.37
C ALA A 149 -0.44 29.73 9.29
N LEU A 150 0.30 28.63 9.13
CA LEU A 150 -0.03 27.56 8.19
C LEU A 150 -1.25 26.77 8.65
N ALA A 151 -1.38 26.52 9.97
CA ALA A 151 -2.55 25.87 10.54
C ALA A 151 -3.85 26.66 10.32
N ALA A 152 -3.78 28.00 10.41
CA ALA A 152 -4.91 28.87 10.12
C ALA A 152 -5.33 28.81 8.62
N VAL A 153 -4.34 28.80 7.71
CA VAL A 153 -4.61 28.64 6.27
C VAL A 153 -5.25 27.29 5.96
N ASP A 154 -4.78 26.21 6.59
CA ASP A 154 -5.39 24.88 6.43
C ASP A 154 -6.81 24.80 6.96
N THR A 155 -7.09 25.46 8.09
CA THR A 155 -8.43 25.54 8.66
C THR A 155 -9.38 26.27 7.70
N ASN A 156 -8.99 27.44 7.21
CA ASN A 156 -9.79 28.23 6.27
C ASN A 156 -10.05 27.47 4.96
N ARG A 157 -9.02 26.79 4.43
CA ARG A 157 -9.12 25.96 3.23
C ARG A 157 -10.12 24.82 3.42
N ARG A 158 -10.03 24.12 4.56
CA ARG A 158 -10.94 23.02 4.89
C ARG A 158 -12.38 23.50 5.04
N GLU A 159 -12.62 24.61 5.73
CA GLU A 159 -13.95 25.21 5.87
C GLU A 159 -14.55 25.60 4.51
N ALA A 160 -13.74 26.20 3.63
CA ALA A 160 -14.16 26.53 2.27
C ALA A 160 -14.54 25.28 1.45
N LEU A 161 -13.75 24.20 1.55
CA LEU A 161 -14.07 22.93 0.89
C LEU A 161 -15.35 22.30 1.43
N ILE A 162 -15.57 22.33 2.75
CA ILE A 162 -16.81 21.85 3.38
C ILE A 162 -18.01 22.60 2.82
N ALA A 163 -17.94 23.93 2.78
CA ALA A 163 -19.02 24.76 2.26
C ALA A 163 -19.30 24.49 0.77
N ALA A 164 -18.25 24.40 -0.05
CA ALA A 164 -18.38 24.15 -1.49
C ALA A 164 -19.02 22.78 -1.79
N VAL A 165 -18.58 21.72 -1.09
CA VAL A 165 -19.16 20.37 -1.27
C VAL A 165 -20.59 20.33 -0.74
N ALA A 166 -20.90 20.97 0.39
CA ALA A 166 -22.24 20.99 0.95
C ALA A 166 -23.27 21.69 0.06
N ALA A 167 -22.86 22.74 -0.66
CA ALA A 167 -23.72 23.46 -1.60
C ALA A 167 -24.16 22.59 -2.79
N GLU A 168 -23.27 21.74 -3.30
CA GLU A 168 -23.52 20.89 -4.47
C GLU A 168 -24.12 19.52 -4.07
N ALA A 169 -23.76 18.97 -2.92
CA ALA A 169 -24.11 17.63 -2.46
C ALA A 169 -25.19 17.63 -1.35
N THR A 170 -26.24 18.43 -1.52
CA THR A 170 -27.30 18.60 -0.50
C THR A 170 -28.01 17.30 -0.14
N GLY A 171 -28.21 16.39 -1.10
CA GLY A 171 -28.86 15.10 -0.90
C GLY A 171 -27.95 13.98 -0.40
N TRP A 172 -26.66 14.21 -0.22
CA TRP A 172 -25.74 13.15 0.21
C TRP A 172 -25.78 12.93 1.74
N PRO A 173 -25.51 11.71 2.22
CA PRO A 173 -25.18 11.49 3.61
C PRO A 173 -23.93 12.28 4.01
N GLU A 174 -23.88 12.72 5.27
CA GLU A 174 -22.77 13.51 5.81
C GLU A 174 -21.42 12.77 5.70
N GLU A 175 -21.42 11.45 5.86
CA GLU A 175 -20.25 10.61 5.64
C GLU A 175 -19.66 10.79 4.24
N ARG A 176 -20.51 10.75 3.19
CA ARG A 176 -20.06 10.85 1.80
C ARG A 176 -19.55 12.24 1.46
N ARG A 177 -20.18 13.30 2.01
CA ARG A 177 -19.66 14.67 1.89
C ARG A 177 -18.29 14.78 2.52
N ARG A 178 -18.11 14.25 3.74
CA ARG A 178 -16.83 14.27 4.44
C ARG A 178 -15.74 13.52 3.68
N MET A 179 -16.04 12.37 3.09
CA MET A 179 -15.09 11.64 2.24
C MET A 179 -14.63 12.47 1.04
N ALA A 180 -15.56 13.14 0.34
CA ALA A 180 -15.22 13.99 -0.80
C ALA A 180 -14.34 15.18 -0.37
N VAL A 181 -14.72 15.88 0.71
CA VAL A 181 -13.93 16.97 1.29
C VAL A 181 -12.53 16.50 1.65
N ALA A 182 -12.40 15.35 2.33
CA ALA A 182 -11.11 14.85 2.79
C ALA A 182 -10.14 14.53 1.64
N ILE A 183 -10.63 13.95 0.53
CA ILE A 183 -9.79 13.70 -0.64
C ILE A 183 -9.39 15.00 -1.34
N LEU A 184 -10.30 15.96 -1.47
CA LEU A 184 -9.96 17.29 -2.01
C LEU A 184 -8.93 18.01 -1.13
N ASP A 185 -9.06 17.92 0.20
CA ASP A 185 -8.11 18.46 1.17
C ASP A 185 -6.71 17.84 1.00
N LEU A 186 -6.64 16.52 0.76
CA LEU A 186 -5.39 15.80 0.53
C LEU A 186 -4.69 16.20 -0.78
N LEU A 187 -5.45 16.43 -1.86
CA LEU A 187 -4.89 16.87 -3.15
C LEU A 187 -4.22 18.24 -3.07
N TRP A 188 -4.64 19.06 -2.12
CA TRP A 188 -4.08 20.38 -1.86
C TRP A 188 -3.03 20.41 -0.73
N ASP A 189 -2.67 19.24 -0.17
CA ASP A 189 -1.59 19.16 0.82
C ASP A 189 -0.21 19.43 0.16
N PRO A 190 0.67 20.26 0.77
CA PRO A 190 2.01 20.51 0.24
C PRO A 190 2.83 19.23 0.00
N GLY A 191 2.66 18.21 0.84
CA GLY A 191 3.35 16.93 0.69
C GLY A 191 2.94 16.16 -0.57
N THR A 192 1.73 16.39 -1.10
CA THR A 192 1.30 15.83 -2.38
C THR A 192 2.08 16.45 -3.52
N PHE A 193 2.28 17.77 -3.51
CA PHE A 193 3.09 18.48 -4.51
C PHE A 193 4.58 18.10 -4.43
N GLU A 194 5.13 18.02 -3.22
CA GLU A 194 6.51 17.55 -2.99
C GLU A 194 6.70 16.12 -3.52
N ARG A 195 5.73 15.23 -3.32
CA ARG A 195 5.80 13.87 -3.87
C ARG A 195 5.83 13.88 -5.40
N LEU A 196 5.01 14.69 -6.06
CA LEU A 196 4.99 14.79 -7.53
C LEU A 196 6.33 15.29 -8.09
N THR A 197 6.95 16.26 -7.44
CA THR A 197 8.22 16.83 -7.90
C THR A 197 9.42 15.96 -7.50
N ALA A 198 9.47 15.47 -6.27
CA ALA A 198 10.62 14.74 -5.74
C ALA A 198 10.68 13.28 -6.23
N LEU A 199 9.55 12.57 -6.22
CA LEU A 199 9.49 11.16 -6.62
C LEU A 199 9.27 11.01 -8.13
N TRP A 200 8.28 11.73 -8.67
CA TRP A 200 7.89 11.60 -10.08
C TRP A 200 8.62 12.55 -11.02
N LYS A 201 9.48 13.44 -10.48
CA LYS A 201 10.32 14.36 -11.25
C LYS A 201 9.53 15.29 -12.18
N LEU A 202 8.27 15.56 -11.85
CA LEU A 202 7.50 16.58 -12.54
C LEU A 202 8.05 17.96 -12.20
N ASP A 203 8.06 18.87 -13.15
CA ASP A 203 8.26 20.28 -12.86
C ASP A 203 7.01 20.87 -12.16
N SER A 204 7.14 22.08 -11.62
CA SER A 204 6.05 22.73 -10.87
C SER A 204 4.78 22.93 -11.68
N ASP A 205 4.91 23.18 -12.99
CA ASP A 205 3.80 23.44 -13.90
C ASP A 205 3.07 22.13 -14.28
N GLN A 206 3.83 21.06 -14.54
CA GLN A 206 3.32 19.71 -14.71
C GLN A 206 2.60 19.20 -13.45
N ALA A 207 3.21 19.36 -12.27
CA ALA A 207 2.61 18.97 -11.00
C ALA A 207 1.32 19.76 -10.73
N GLY A 208 1.33 21.08 -10.98
CA GLY A 208 0.15 21.94 -10.88
C GLY A 208 -1.00 21.46 -11.76
N ARG A 209 -0.74 21.25 -13.06
CA ARG A 209 -1.77 20.73 -13.99
C ARG A 209 -2.31 19.37 -13.58
N ALA A 210 -1.46 18.45 -13.13
CA ALA A 210 -1.88 17.12 -12.69
C ALA A 210 -2.83 17.19 -11.49
N LEU A 211 -2.51 18.04 -10.50
CA LEU A 211 -3.37 18.24 -9.33
C LEU A 211 -4.69 18.92 -9.70
N THR A 212 -4.66 19.98 -10.52
CA THR A 212 -5.87 20.66 -10.98
C THR A 212 -6.79 19.71 -11.75
N TRP A 213 -6.22 18.88 -12.63
CA TRP A 213 -7.00 17.87 -13.35
C TRP A 213 -7.70 16.88 -12.40
N ALA A 214 -7.00 16.37 -11.38
CA ALA A 214 -7.58 15.46 -10.39
C ALA A 214 -8.71 16.14 -9.58
N VAL A 215 -8.51 17.39 -9.17
CA VAL A 215 -9.52 18.19 -8.48
C VAL A 215 -10.75 18.40 -9.36
N ASP A 216 -10.58 18.72 -10.64
CA ASP A 216 -11.68 18.91 -11.58
C ASP A 216 -12.51 17.64 -11.78
N VAL A 217 -11.85 16.48 -11.86
CA VAL A 217 -12.54 15.18 -11.95
C VAL A 217 -13.41 14.93 -10.74
N ILE A 218 -12.91 15.17 -9.52
CA ILE A 218 -13.67 14.97 -8.29
C ILE A 218 -14.79 16.01 -8.16
N ALA A 219 -14.51 17.27 -8.46
CA ALA A 219 -15.53 18.32 -8.43
C ALA A 219 -16.66 18.04 -9.43
N ALA A 220 -16.34 17.52 -10.62
CA ALA A 220 -17.34 17.06 -11.58
C ALA A 220 -18.15 15.88 -11.06
N ALA A 221 -17.52 14.91 -10.39
CA ALA A 221 -18.22 13.79 -9.77
C ALA A 221 -19.23 14.27 -8.69
N VAL A 222 -18.84 15.24 -7.86
CA VAL A 222 -19.72 15.86 -6.85
C VAL A 222 -20.92 16.53 -7.52
N ARG A 223 -20.70 17.40 -8.51
CA ARG A 223 -21.78 18.08 -9.24
C ARG A 223 -22.73 17.12 -9.94
N ASN A 224 -22.21 16.00 -10.44
CA ASN A 224 -22.99 14.98 -11.14
C ASN A 224 -23.65 13.95 -10.19
N GLY A 225 -23.54 14.13 -8.87
CA GLY A 225 -24.15 13.23 -7.89
C GLY A 225 -23.47 11.86 -7.76
N VAL A 226 -22.25 11.70 -8.30
CA VAL A 226 -21.45 10.48 -8.19
C VAL A 226 -20.75 10.47 -6.83
N ALA A 227 -21.45 9.97 -5.83
CA ALA A 227 -20.96 9.94 -4.46
C ALA A 227 -19.91 8.84 -4.22
N PRO A 228 -18.95 9.05 -3.30
CA PRO A 228 -18.10 7.99 -2.80
C PRO A 228 -18.93 6.78 -2.32
N PRO A 229 -18.41 5.54 -2.42
CA PRO A 229 -19.11 4.37 -1.90
C PRO A 229 -19.32 4.53 -0.39
N GLY A 230 -20.53 4.25 0.08
CA GLY A 230 -20.82 4.22 1.51
C GLY A 230 -20.32 2.93 2.17
N GLY A 231 -20.24 2.92 3.49
CA GLY A 231 -20.12 1.67 4.24
C GLY A 231 -21.27 0.69 3.95
N PRO A 232 -21.14 -0.59 4.31
CA PRO A 232 -22.25 -1.54 4.20
C PRO A 232 -23.47 -0.99 4.92
N ASP A 233 -24.57 -0.85 4.19
CA ASP A 233 -25.84 -0.37 4.74
C ASP A 233 -26.28 -1.34 5.86
N PRO A 234 -26.43 -0.88 7.12
CA PRO A 234 -26.87 -1.75 8.21
C PRO A 234 -28.24 -2.40 7.91
N ALA A 235 -29.03 -1.87 6.97
CA ALA A 235 -30.33 -2.41 6.60
C ALA A 235 -30.27 -3.66 5.69
N THR A 236 -29.15 -3.98 5.05
CA THR A 236 -29.05 -5.20 4.20
C THR A 236 -28.51 -6.42 4.95
N GLY A 237 -28.20 -6.27 6.24
CA GLY A 237 -27.66 -7.32 7.12
C GLY A 237 -28.69 -7.95 8.05
N THR A 238 -29.90 -8.30 7.60
CA THR A 238 -30.77 -9.22 8.38
C THR A 238 -31.67 -10.06 7.46
N GLY A 239 -31.03 -10.93 6.67
CA GLY A 239 -31.65 -12.18 6.24
C GLY A 239 -31.50 -13.24 7.34
N ALA A 240 -32.00 -12.96 8.55
CA ALA A 240 -32.15 -13.99 9.55
C ALA A 240 -33.08 -15.05 8.97
N ARG A 241 -32.52 -16.23 8.68
CA ARG A 241 -33.29 -17.44 8.36
C ARG A 241 -34.29 -17.62 9.50
N ARG A 242 -35.58 -17.32 9.25
CA ARG A 242 -36.64 -17.86 10.08
C ARG A 242 -36.62 -19.37 9.81
N SER A 243 -36.08 -20.14 10.75
CA SER A 243 -36.41 -21.55 10.85
C SER A 243 -37.92 -21.64 11.15
N PRO A 244 -38.72 -22.31 10.30
CA PRO A 244 -40.00 -22.82 10.75
C PRO A 244 -39.70 -24.11 11.52
N ASP A 245 -40.09 -24.17 12.80
CA ASP A 245 -40.56 -25.38 13.49
C ASP A 245 -40.41 -25.18 14.99
N SER A 246 -41.52 -24.84 15.63
CA SER A 246 -41.83 -25.13 17.02
C SER A 246 -43.34 -25.03 17.16
N GLU A 247 -44.02 -26.05 16.65
CA GLU A 247 -45.43 -26.32 16.94
C GLU A 247 -45.58 -26.57 18.45
N PRO A 248 -46.52 -25.93 19.16
CA PRO A 248 -46.70 -26.14 20.58
C PRO A 248 -47.52 -27.42 20.83
N PRO A 249 -47.26 -28.19 21.91
CA PRO A 249 -48.03 -29.37 22.20
C PRO A 249 -49.45 -28.99 22.66
N ALA A 250 -50.44 -29.48 21.92
CA ALA A 250 -51.82 -29.57 22.40
C ALA A 250 -51.93 -30.70 23.44
N ARG A 251 -52.80 -30.51 24.42
CA ARG A 251 -53.19 -31.51 25.44
C ARG A 251 -53.96 -32.67 24.84
#